data_AF-A0A0C9V7A4-F1
#
_entry.id   AF-A0A0C9V7A4-F1
#
_cell.length_a   1.000
_cell.length_b   1.000
_cell.length_c   1.000
_cell.angle_alpha   90.00
_cell.angle_beta   90.00
_cell.angle_gamma   90.00
#
_symmetry.space_group_name_H-M   'P 1'
#
loop_
_entity.id
_entity.type
_entity.pdbx_description
1 polymer ?
#
loop_
_entity_poly.entity_id
_entity_poly.type
_entity_poly.pdbx_seq_one_letter_code
_entity_poly.pdbx_strand_id
1 'polypeptide(L)'
;PERLKMAILKLITACDLPISLVEHTEFRELFRLLKSDLRSDEIPGHKGMVELINREFDAEKGAMKIRLQKAPGKISLTIDCWSSKAMQSYIAITAHYIITQTKGDAWELEEELFGFNEIEGQHTGHNLSDYIMKQLQEFGIHHKLGWITTDNATNNDTMLSTLA
;
A
#
# COMPACT_ATOMS: atom_id res chain seq x y z
N PRO A 1 11.95 -14.35 19.57
CA PRO A 1 10.64 -13.62 19.63
C PRO A 1 10.39 -12.70 18.43
N GLU A 2 11.08 -11.55 18.27
CA GLU A 2 10.74 -10.59 17.20
C GLU A 2 10.95 -11.11 15.78
N ARG A 3 12.06 -11.83 15.53
CA ARG A 3 12.31 -12.43 14.20
C ARG A 3 11.19 -13.41 13.78
N LEU A 4 10.61 -14.14 14.74
CA LEU A 4 9.48 -15.04 14.46
C LEU A 4 8.23 -14.25 14.10
N LYS A 5 7.90 -13.19 14.86
CA LYS A 5 6.76 -12.32 14.57
C LYS A 5 6.85 -11.71 13.16
N MET A 6 8.03 -11.20 12.79
CA MET A 6 8.27 -10.65 11.45
C MET A 6 8.16 -11.69 10.35
N ALA A 7 8.62 -12.93 10.60
CA ALA A 7 8.46 -14.02 9.65
C ALA A 7 6.98 -14.41 9.46
N ILE A 8 6.20 -14.45 10.54
CA ILE A 8 4.75 -14.72 10.50
C ILE A 8 4.01 -13.59 9.78
N LEU A 9 4.34 -12.32 10.07
CA LEU A 9 3.79 -11.17 9.34
C LEU A 9 4.05 -11.33 7.84
N LYS A 10 5.32 -11.59 7.46
CA LYS A 10 5.68 -11.76 6.05
C LYS A 10 4.96 -12.93 5.38
N LEU A 11 4.77 -14.04 6.10
CA LEU A 11 3.98 -15.17 5.59
C LEU A 11 2.53 -14.75 5.34
N ILE A 12 1.92 -14.03 6.28
CA ILE A 12 0.53 -13.55 6.15
C ILE A 12 0.39 -12.59 4.97
N THR A 13 1.26 -11.59 4.88
CA THR A 13 1.14 -10.53 3.88
C THR A 13 1.60 -10.97 2.48
N ALA A 14 2.60 -11.85 2.37
CA ALA A 14 3.08 -12.31 1.06
C ALA A 14 2.23 -13.42 0.44
N CYS A 15 1.41 -14.08 1.25
CA CYS A 15 0.56 -15.19 0.80
C CYS A 15 -0.94 -14.88 0.94
N ASP A 16 -1.31 -13.63 1.22
CA ASP A 16 -2.69 -13.17 1.40
C ASP A 16 -3.50 -14.05 2.37
N LEU A 17 -2.88 -14.45 3.48
CA LEU A 17 -3.51 -15.35 4.44
C LEU A 17 -4.38 -14.57 5.43
N PRO A 18 -5.45 -15.17 5.98
CA PRO A 18 -6.21 -14.57 7.06
C PRO A 18 -5.32 -14.28 8.28
N ILE A 19 -5.44 -13.09 8.87
CA ILE A 19 -4.69 -12.74 10.10
C ILE A 19 -5.05 -13.70 11.25
N SER A 20 -6.28 -14.23 11.26
CA SER A 20 -6.75 -15.23 12.22
C SER A 20 -5.98 -16.55 12.16
N LEU A 21 -5.17 -16.80 11.11
CA LEU A 21 -4.32 -17.98 10.99
C LEU A 21 -3.50 -18.25 12.27
N VAL A 22 -3.01 -17.19 12.91
CA VAL A 22 -2.20 -17.27 14.15
C VAL A 22 -2.95 -17.78 15.37
N GLU A 23 -4.28 -17.87 15.30
CA GLU A 23 -5.14 -18.37 16.37
C GLU A 23 -5.48 -19.86 16.20
N HIS A 24 -5.26 -20.41 15.01
CA HIS A 24 -5.52 -21.83 14.76
C HIS A 24 -4.54 -22.71 15.53
N THR A 25 -5.09 -23.74 16.18
CA THR A 25 -4.32 -24.71 16.97
C THR A 25 -3.29 -25.40 16.09
N GLU A 26 -3.66 -25.83 14.88
CA GLU A 26 -2.79 -26.54 13.93
C GLU A 26 -1.59 -25.70 13.51
N PHE A 27 -1.81 -24.40 13.27
CA PHE A 27 -0.74 -23.46 12.97
C PHE A 27 0.23 -23.37 14.15
N ARG A 28 -0.27 -23.27 15.38
CA ARG A 28 0.56 -23.23 16.59
C ARG A 28 1.29 -24.55 16.85
N GLU A 29 0.65 -25.69 16.62
CA GLU A 29 1.28 -27.01 16.74
C GLU A 29 2.46 -27.17 15.78
N LEU A 30 2.36 -26.67 14.55
CA LEU A 30 3.47 -26.71 13.59
C LEU A 30 4.75 -26.07 14.17
N PHE A 31 4.63 -24.93 14.87
CA PHE A 31 5.78 -24.31 15.52
C PHE A 31 6.25 -25.07 16.77
N ARG A 32 5.33 -25.70 17.52
CA ARG A 32 5.71 -26.54 18.67
C ARG A 32 6.49 -27.78 18.27
N LEU A 33 6.22 -28.34 17.07
CA LEU A 33 7.03 -29.44 16.52
C LEU A 33 8.48 -29.03 16.27
N LEU A 34 8.70 -27.78 15.84
CA LEU A 34 10.03 -27.25 15.58
C LEU A 34 10.74 -26.75 16.85
N LYS A 35 9.96 -26.28 17.83
CA LYS A 35 10.43 -25.73 19.09
C LYS A 35 9.46 -26.10 20.22
N SER A 36 9.74 -27.20 20.92
CA SER A 36 8.84 -27.74 21.95
C SER A 36 8.71 -26.87 23.19
N ASP A 37 9.67 -25.98 23.46
CA ASP A 37 9.65 -25.00 24.54
C ASP A 37 9.07 -23.63 24.11
N LEU A 38 8.48 -23.53 22.91
CA LEU A 38 7.83 -22.31 22.43
C LEU A 38 6.66 -21.96 23.34
N ARG A 39 6.75 -20.80 23.99
CA ARG A 39 5.65 -20.32 24.83
C ARG A 39 4.52 -19.79 23.96
N SER A 40 3.28 -19.94 24.44
CA SER A 40 2.08 -19.49 23.71
C SER A 40 2.04 -17.99 23.40
N ASP A 41 2.76 -17.17 24.17
CA ASP A 41 2.86 -15.72 23.99
C ASP A 41 3.99 -15.29 23.03
N GLU A 42 4.84 -16.21 22.59
CA GLU A 42 5.85 -15.93 21.55
C GLU A 42 5.24 -15.79 20.15
N ILE A 43 4.06 -16.39 19.92
CA ILE A 43 3.24 -16.18 18.72
C ILE A 43 2.11 -15.18 19.06
N PRO A 44 2.10 -13.98 18.45
CA PRO A 44 1.05 -13.01 18.69
C PRO A 44 -0.32 -13.60 18.35
N GLY A 45 -1.34 -13.30 19.15
CA GLY A 45 -2.73 -13.52 18.76
C GLY A 45 -3.16 -12.54 17.67
N HIS A 46 -4.41 -12.63 17.20
CA HIS A 46 -4.92 -11.79 16.12
C HIS A 46 -4.68 -10.29 16.37
N LYS A 47 -5.04 -9.79 17.55
CA LYS A 47 -4.85 -8.38 17.92
C LYS A 47 -3.38 -7.94 17.84
N GLY A 48 -2.47 -8.77 18.36
CA GLY A 48 -1.03 -8.48 18.32
C GLY A 48 -0.47 -8.50 16.89
N MET A 49 -1.02 -9.35 16.01
CA MET A 49 -0.68 -9.34 14.59
C MET A 49 -1.20 -8.11 13.87
N VAL A 50 -2.42 -7.66 14.16
CA VAL A 50 -2.98 -6.42 13.59
C VAL A 50 -2.12 -5.21 14.00
N GLU A 51 -1.77 -5.10 15.28
CA GLU A 51 -0.89 -4.03 15.77
C GLU A 51 0.48 -4.06 15.08
N LEU A 52 1.03 -5.26 14.87
CA LEU A 52 2.30 -5.44 14.17
C LEU A 52 2.20 -5.04 12.70
N ILE A 53 1.16 -5.48 12.00
CA ILE A 53 0.93 -5.14 10.59
C ILE A 53 0.80 -3.63 10.41
N ASN A 54 0.00 -2.96 11.25
CA ASN A 54 -0.17 -1.51 11.19
C ASN A 54 1.15 -0.77 11.43
N ARG A 55 1.96 -1.22 12.40
CA ARG A 55 3.28 -0.64 12.67
C ARG A 55 4.21 -0.75 11.46
N GLU A 56 4.29 -1.92 10.84
CA GLU A 56 5.15 -2.13 9.66
C GLU A 56 4.62 -1.38 8.45
N PHE A 57 3.30 -1.29 8.28
CA PHE A 57 2.66 -0.47 7.25
C PHE A 57 3.03 1.01 7.40
N ASP A 58 2.92 1.58 8.60
CA ASP A 58 3.29 2.98 8.86
C ASP A 58 4.78 3.24 8.59
N ALA A 59 5.63 2.30 8.97
CA ALA A 59 7.07 2.38 8.70
C ALA A 59 7.36 2.35 7.19
N GLU A 60 6.76 1.43 6.45
CA GLU A 60 6.94 1.33 4.99
C GLU A 60 6.34 2.54 4.27
N LYS A 61 5.16 3.02 4.69
CA LYS A 61 4.55 4.25 4.17
C LYS A 61 5.48 5.46 4.36
N GLY A 62 6.14 5.56 5.51
CA GLY A 62 7.17 6.57 5.77
C GLY A 62 8.38 6.43 4.84
N ALA A 63 8.87 5.21 4.61
CA ALA A 63 9.97 4.95 3.69
C ALA A 63 9.60 5.27 2.23
N MET A 64 8.42 4.85 1.77
CA MET A 64 7.85 5.17 0.45
C MET A 64 7.76 6.68 0.24
N LYS A 65 7.26 7.43 1.24
CA LYS A 65 7.22 8.88 1.18
C LYS A 65 8.60 9.49 0.94
N ILE A 66 9.63 9.00 1.64
CA ILE A 66 11.01 9.46 1.43
C ILE A 66 11.51 9.12 0.02
N ARG A 67 11.22 7.92 -0.50
CA ARG A 67 11.62 7.51 -1.86
C ARG A 67 10.99 8.40 -2.93
N LEU A 68 9.66 8.57 -2.89
CA LEU A 68 8.93 9.43 -3.81
C LEU A 68 9.42 10.90 -3.74
N GLN A 69 9.66 11.42 -2.54
CA GLN A 69 10.23 12.77 -2.39
C GLN A 69 11.65 12.90 -2.95
N LYS A 70 12.44 11.82 -2.96
CA LYS A 70 13.80 11.80 -3.51
C LYS A 70 13.84 11.54 -5.02
N ALA A 71 12.72 11.18 -5.65
CA ALA A 71 12.65 10.99 -7.08
C ALA A 71 13.23 12.24 -7.80
N PRO A 72 14.25 12.10 -8.67
CA PRO A 72 14.89 13.21 -9.37
C PRO A 72 13.95 13.92 -10.34
N GLY A 73 12.95 13.21 -10.86
CA GLY A 73 12.01 13.71 -11.86
C GLY A 73 10.58 13.86 -11.35
N LYS A 74 9.68 14.02 -12.32
CA LYS A 74 8.23 13.96 -12.08
C LYS A 74 7.79 12.53 -11.78
N ILE A 75 6.66 12.40 -11.10
CA ILE A 75 6.03 11.13 -10.71
C ILE A 75 4.73 11.01 -11.50
N SER A 76 4.65 10.02 -12.37
CA SER A 76 3.42 9.71 -13.11
C SER A 76 2.53 8.78 -12.28
N LEU A 77 1.22 8.85 -12.47
CA LEU A 77 0.25 8.03 -11.75
C LEU A 77 -0.53 7.16 -12.72
N THR A 78 -0.78 5.90 -12.36
CA THR A 78 -1.89 5.12 -12.93
C THR A 78 -3.00 5.03 -11.90
N ILE A 79 -4.22 5.37 -12.29
CA ILE A 79 -5.39 5.35 -11.41
C ILE A 79 -6.39 4.35 -11.95
N ASP A 80 -6.75 3.39 -11.10
CA ASP A 80 -7.81 2.42 -11.33
C ASP A 80 -8.93 2.62 -10.31
N CYS A 81 -10.17 2.73 -10.79
CA CYS A 81 -11.35 2.90 -9.96
C CYS A 81 -12.38 1.83 -10.30
N TRP A 82 -12.88 1.13 -9.29
CA TRP A 82 -13.89 0.09 -9.50
C TRP A 82 -14.95 0.11 -8.41
N SER A 83 -16.12 -0.47 -8.72
CA SER A 83 -17.14 -0.80 -7.73
C SER A 83 -17.07 -2.29 -7.42
N SER A 84 -17.05 -2.63 -6.14
CA SER A 84 -17.16 -4.01 -5.68
C SER A 84 -18.58 -4.56 -5.89
N LYS A 85 -18.75 -5.88 -5.75
CA LYS A 85 -20.08 -6.52 -5.76
C LYS A 85 -20.99 -6.04 -4.64
N ALA A 86 -20.42 -5.49 -3.57
CA ALA A 86 -21.14 -4.88 -2.46
C ALA A 86 -21.50 -3.41 -2.72
N MET A 87 -21.32 -2.92 -3.95
CA MET A 87 -21.55 -1.52 -4.35
C MET A 87 -20.66 -0.53 -3.57
N GLN A 88 -19.50 -1.01 -3.09
CA GLN A 88 -18.48 -0.16 -2.49
C GLN A 88 -17.48 0.28 -3.53
N SER A 89 -17.06 1.52 -3.42
CA SER A 89 -16.24 2.21 -4.39
C SER A 89 -14.78 2.14 -3.97
N TYR A 90 -13.87 1.78 -4.85
CA TYR A 90 -12.45 1.71 -4.53
C TYR A 90 -11.62 2.48 -5.56
N ILE A 91 -10.50 3.00 -5.10
CA ILE A 91 -9.46 3.61 -5.92
C ILE A 91 -8.12 3.01 -5.56
N ALA A 92 -7.38 2.59 -6.57
CA ALA A 92 -5.96 2.27 -6.50
C ALA A 92 -5.20 3.33 -7.30
N ILE A 93 -4.11 3.84 -6.72
CA ILE A 93 -3.22 4.77 -7.39
C ILE A 93 -1.80 4.25 -7.27
N THR A 94 -1.19 3.97 -8.41
CA THR A 94 0.21 3.53 -8.49
C THR A 94 1.07 4.68 -8.98
N ALA A 95 2.14 4.99 -8.25
CA ALA A 95 3.13 5.98 -8.61
C ALA A 95 4.26 5.34 -9.42
N HIS A 96 4.65 6.00 -10.51
CA HIS A 96 5.69 5.59 -11.45
C HIS A 96 6.77 6.67 -11.52
N TYR A 97 8.01 6.33 -11.21
CA TYR A 97 9.10 7.31 -11.17
C TYR A 97 10.46 6.68 -11.47
N ILE A 98 11.40 7.50 -11.95
CA ILE A 98 12.76 7.02 -12.21
C ILE A 98 13.64 7.23 -10.98
N ILE A 99 14.49 6.26 -10.66
CA ILE A 99 15.63 6.42 -9.75
C ILE A 99 16.95 6.30 -10.51
N THR A 100 17.99 6.93 -9.97
CA THR A 100 19.37 6.79 -10.47
C THR A 100 20.15 5.89 -9.53
N GLN A 101 20.74 4.80 -10.02
CA GLN A 101 21.61 3.98 -9.18
C GLN A 101 22.96 4.67 -8.94
N THR A 102 23.45 4.64 -7.69
CA THR A 102 24.77 5.18 -7.31
C THR A 102 25.96 4.44 -7.96
N LYS A 103 25.73 3.31 -8.64
CA LYS A 103 26.74 2.57 -9.39
C LYS A 103 26.29 2.41 -10.84
N GLY A 104 26.75 3.31 -11.71
CA GLY A 104 26.74 3.09 -13.16
C GLY A 104 25.74 3.92 -13.98
N ASP A 105 25.20 5.02 -13.45
CA ASP A 105 24.33 5.98 -14.18
C ASP A 105 23.13 5.36 -14.90
N ALA A 106 22.67 4.19 -14.45
CA ALA A 106 21.49 3.54 -15.00
C ALA A 106 20.22 4.17 -14.41
N TRP A 107 19.27 4.46 -15.30
CA TRP A 107 17.91 4.90 -14.98
C TRP A 107 17.06 3.66 -14.78
N GLU A 108 16.41 3.54 -13.62
CA GLU A 108 15.53 2.43 -13.29
C GLU A 108 14.12 2.97 -13.01
N LEU A 109 13.12 2.33 -13.60
CA LEU A 109 11.72 2.64 -13.36
C LEU A 109 11.26 1.90 -12.10
N GLU A 110 10.75 2.65 -11.14
CA GLU A 110 10.11 2.16 -9.93
C GLU A 110 8.59 2.36 -10.04
N GLU A 111 7.85 1.39 -9.53
CA GLU A 111 6.39 1.45 -9.39
C GLU A 111 5.98 1.08 -7.97
N GLU A 112 5.12 1.91 -7.35
CA GLU A 112 4.65 1.68 -5.98
C GLU A 112 3.16 1.99 -5.86
N LEU A 113 2.39 1.09 -5.22
CA LEU A 113 0.99 1.34 -4.88
C LEU A 113 0.93 2.40 -3.77
N PHE A 114 0.69 3.64 -4.17
CA PHE A 114 0.82 4.82 -3.31
C PHE A 114 -0.47 5.13 -2.56
N GLY A 115 -1.63 4.76 -3.13
CA GLY A 115 -2.94 4.93 -2.50
C GLY A 115 -3.86 3.76 -2.82
N PHE A 116 -4.54 3.23 -1.81
CA PHE A 116 -5.57 2.21 -1.97
C PHE A 116 -6.64 2.42 -0.90
N ASN A 117 -7.76 3.04 -1.27
CA ASN A 117 -8.82 3.34 -0.31
C ASN A 117 -10.20 3.04 -0.89
N GLU A 118 -11.14 2.78 0.02
CA GLU A 118 -12.56 2.91 -0.26
C GLU A 118 -12.88 4.40 -0.46
N ILE A 119 -13.63 4.73 -1.51
CA ILE A 119 -14.13 6.07 -1.79
C ILE A 119 -15.49 6.21 -1.12
N GLU A 120 -15.60 7.14 -0.18
CA GLU A 120 -16.89 7.50 0.38
C GLU A 120 -17.69 8.36 -0.60
N GLY A 121 -18.97 8.03 -0.79
CA GLY A 121 -19.88 8.81 -1.63
C GLY A 121 -19.85 8.46 -3.12
N GLN A 122 -20.24 9.41 -3.97
CA GLN A 122 -20.33 9.20 -5.42
C GLN A 122 -18.94 9.31 -6.08
N HIS A 123 -18.68 8.51 -7.12
CA HIS A 123 -17.47 8.58 -7.97
C HIS A 123 -17.52 9.79 -8.92
N THR A 124 -17.85 10.97 -8.42
CA THR A 124 -17.74 12.17 -9.24
C THR A 124 -16.27 12.50 -9.44
N GLY A 125 -15.90 13.07 -10.60
CA GLY A 125 -14.52 13.45 -10.87
C GLY A 125 -13.92 14.37 -9.80
N HIS A 126 -14.74 15.25 -9.19
CA HIS A 126 -14.33 16.14 -8.10
C HIS A 126 -13.95 15.37 -6.82
N ASN A 127 -14.73 14.36 -6.44
CA ASN A 127 -14.42 13.54 -5.26
C ASN A 127 -13.11 12.76 -5.45
N LEU A 128 -12.91 12.22 -6.67
CA LEU A 128 -11.67 11.54 -7.03
C LEU A 128 -10.47 12.49 -7.01
N SER A 129 -10.60 13.70 -7.57
CA SER A 129 -9.52 14.69 -7.57
C SER A 129 -9.14 15.14 -6.16
N ASP A 130 -10.12 15.36 -5.28
CA ASP A 130 -9.87 15.74 -3.89
C ASP A 130 -9.10 14.64 -3.14
N TYR A 131 -9.50 13.39 -3.36
CA TYR A 131 -8.81 12.23 -2.81
C TYR A 131 -7.35 12.15 -3.28
N ILE A 132 -7.12 12.25 -4.59
CA ILE A 132 -5.78 12.19 -5.18
C ILE A 132 -4.91 13.34 -4.67
N MET A 133 -5.44 14.57 -4.67
CA MET A 133 -4.71 15.75 -4.22
C MET A 133 -4.34 15.65 -2.73
N LYS A 134 -5.25 15.16 -1.88
CA LYS A 134 -4.98 14.92 -0.47
C LYS A 134 -3.84 13.93 -0.29
N GLN A 135 -3.83 12.82 -1.03
CA GLN A 135 -2.75 11.84 -0.97
C GLN A 135 -1.42 12.45 -1.45
N LEU A 136 -1.41 13.18 -2.57
CA LEU A 136 -0.21 13.88 -3.07
C LEU A 136 0.35 14.90 -2.07
N GLN A 137 -0.53 15.60 -1.35
CA GLN A 137 -0.15 16.54 -0.29
C GLN A 137 0.39 15.82 0.95
N GLU A 138 -0.24 14.73 1.38
CA GLU A 138 0.21 13.91 2.52
C GLU A 138 1.62 13.37 2.27
N PHE A 139 1.92 12.94 1.05
CA PHE A 139 3.24 12.49 0.63
C PHE A 139 4.21 13.66 0.34
N GLY A 140 3.72 14.90 0.23
CA GLY A 140 4.53 16.07 -0.06
C GLY A 140 5.08 16.09 -1.49
N ILE A 141 4.38 15.45 -2.43
CA ILE A 141 4.83 15.25 -3.83
C ILE A 141 3.90 15.89 -4.86
N HIS A 142 2.88 16.66 -4.45
CA HIS A 142 1.96 17.37 -5.35
C HIS A 142 2.70 18.21 -6.42
N HIS A 143 3.80 18.87 -6.06
CA HIS A 143 4.62 19.67 -6.97
C HIS A 143 5.47 18.84 -7.96
N LYS A 144 5.52 17.51 -7.77
CA LYS A 144 6.23 16.56 -8.66
C LYS A 144 5.29 15.81 -9.59
N LEU A 145 3.99 16.09 -9.57
CA LEU A 145 3.01 15.39 -10.40
C LEU A 145 3.39 15.46 -11.89
N GLY A 146 3.45 14.28 -12.50
CA GLY A 146 3.73 14.04 -13.91
C GLY A 146 2.45 13.76 -14.70
N TRP A 147 2.46 12.66 -15.44
CA TRP A 147 1.32 12.24 -16.24
C TRP A 147 0.38 11.36 -15.42
N ILE A 148 -0.91 11.47 -15.68
CA ILE A 148 -1.92 10.59 -15.10
C ILE A 148 -2.48 9.72 -16.22
N THR A 149 -2.46 8.41 -16.02
CA THR A 149 -3.06 7.41 -16.89
C THR A 149 -4.22 6.77 -16.14
N THR A 150 -5.36 6.64 -16.79
CA THR A 150 -6.57 6.06 -16.22
C THR A 150 -7.42 5.43 -17.33
N ASP A 151 -8.47 4.70 -16.99
CA ASP A 151 -9.33 4.05 -17.98
C ASP A 151 -10.24 5.08 -18.70
N ASN A 152 -10.97 4.62 -19.72
CA ASN A 152 -11.79 5.52 -20.56
C ASN A 152 -13.19 5.74 -19.97
N ALA A 153 -13.27 6.18 -18.72
CA ALA A 153 -14.51 6.50 -18.02
C ALA A 153 -14.74 8.03 -17.98
N THR A 154 -15.97 8.48 -18.21
CA THR A 154 -16.31 9.92 -18.27
C THR A 154 -15.99 10.69 -16.98
N ASN A 155 -16.04 10.01 -15.83
CA ASN A 155 -15.68 10.63 -14.55
C ASN A 155 -14.20 11.03 -14.51
N ASN A 156 -13.33 10.34 -15.26
CA ASN A 156 -11.91 10.62 -15.33
C ASN A 156 -11.63 11.94 -16.06
N ASP A 157 -12.41 12.30 -17.07
CA ASP A 157 -12.27 13.59 -17.75
C ASP A 157 -12.47 14.75 -16.77
N THR A 158 -13.49 14.64 -15.90
CA THR A 158 -13.77 15.64 -14.86
C THR A 158 -12.71 15.62 -13.76
N MET A 159 -12.23 14.44 -13.37
CA MET A 159 -11.15 14.29 -12.39
C MET A 159 -9.86 14.97 -12.89
N LEU A 160 -9.46 14.69 -14.12
CA LEU A 160 -8.24 15.25 -14.73
C LEU A 160 -8.35 16.76 -14.92
N SER A 161 -9.52 17.28 -15.33
CA SER A 161 -9.73 18.73 -15.45
C SER A 161 -9.71 19.44 -14.11
N THR A 162 -10.15 18.79 -13.02
CA THR A 162 -10.14 19.36 -11.67
C THR A 162 -8.75 19.33 -11.03
N LEU A 163 -7.89 18.38 -11.43
CA LEU A 163 -6.50 18.28 -10.97
C LEU A 163 -5.53 19.24 -11.66
N ALA A 164 -5.91 19.80 -12.81
CA ALA A 164 -5.09 20.69 -13.63
C ALA A 164 -5.05 22.13 -13.09
#